data_AF-A0A8J7XRQ6-F1
#
_entry.id   AF-A0A8J7XRQ6-F1
#
_cell.length_a   1.000
_cell.length_b   1.000
_cell.length_c   1.000
_cell.angle_alpha   90.00
_cell.angle_beta   90.00
_cell.angle_gamma   90.00
#
_symmetry.space_group_name_H-M   'P 1'
#
loop_
_entity.id
_entity.type
_entity.pdbx_description
1 polymer ?
#
loop_
_entity_poly.entity_id
_entity_poly.type
_entity_poly.pdbx_seq_one_letter_code
_entity_poly.pdbx_strand_id
1 'polypeptide(L)'
;VDDEKIRLLWDNIPLWYAMRSLSEIFEEYNACLVADTYTNAWASANIDTGNPMESLARNYLEIYLNISMDLMLERIVNLVKVFDVDGMVMHSNRSCKPYSLGQYDLARNIKEETGIPVLIIEADMVDSRSYAEAQTKTRIEAFLESLGG
;
A
#
# COMPACT_ATOMS: atom_id res chain seq x y z
N VAL A 1 -12.41 -3.46 12.70
CA VAL A 1 -11.50 -4.00 13.73
C VAL A 1 -11.94 -3.38 15.03
N ASP A 2 -12.46 -4.19 15.95
CA ASP A 2 -12.81 -3.70 17.28
C ASP A 2 -11.49 -3.44 18.04
N ASP A 3 -11.44 -2.36 18.84
CA ASP A 3 -10.24 -1.92 19.58
C ASP A 3 -8.98 -1.73 18.70
N GLU A 4 -9.11 -1.07 17.55
CA GLU A 4 -8.00 -0.76 16.63
C GLU A 4 -6.79 -0.12 17.36
N LYS A 5 -5.60 -0.69 17.14
CA LYS A 5 -4.33 -0.21 17.74
C LYS A 5 -3.28 0.19 16.72
N ILE A 6 -3.28 -0.45 15.55
CA ILE A 6 -2.25 -0.25 14.52
C ILE A 6 -2.94 0.12 13.20
N ARG A 7 -2.54 1.25 12.62
CA ARG A 7 -3.09 1.78 11.37
C ARG A 7 -2.09 1.56 10.25
N LEU A 8 -2.48 0.79 9.25
CA LEU A 8 -1.61 0.34 8.19
C LEU A 8 -2.03 0.90 6.82
N LEU A 9 -1.04 1.18 5.98
CA LEU A 9 -1.24 1.48 4.56
C LEU A 9 -0.84 0.27 3.71
N TRP A 10 -1.70 -0.14 2.79
CA TRP A 10 -1.41 -1.22 1.83
C TRP A 10 -0.98 -0.67 0.47
N ASP A 11 0.11 -1.18 -0.10
CA ASP A 11 0.51 -0.84 -1.48
C ASP A 11 0.40 -2.03 -2.43
N ASN A 12 -0.04 -1.72 -3.65
CA ASN A 12 -0.23 -2.63 -4.78
C ASN A 12 -1.46 -3.54 -4.64
N ILE A 13 -1.73 -4.33 -5.68
CA ILE A 13 -2.87 -5.23 -5.82
C ILE A 13 -2.83 -6.30 -4.72
N PRO A 14 -3.95 -6.67 -4.08
CA PRO A 14 -3.95 -7.70 -3.01
C PRO A 14 -3.61 -9.10 -3.53
N LEU A 15 -3.20 -9.99 -2.60
CA LEU A 15 -3.02 -11.42 -2.85
C LEU A 15 -4.38 -12.11 -2.77
N TRP A 16 -5.05 -12.32 -3.91
CA TRP A 16 -6.46 -12.74 -3.95
C TRP A 16 -6.72 -14.07 -3.24
N TYR A 17 -5.78 -15.02 -3.32
CA TYR A 17 -5.88 -16.34 -2.69
C TYR A 17 -5.53 -16.34 -1.18
N ALA A 18 -4.88 -15.30 -0.67
CA ALA A 18 -4.41 -15.20 0.71
C ALA A 18 -5.12 -14.10 1.51
N MET A 19 -6.12 -13.42 0.93
CA MET A 19 -6.79 -12.30 1.59
C MET A 19 -7.38 -12.66 2.95
N ARG A 20 -7.98 -13.85 3.08
CA ARG A 20 -8.53 -14.32 4.36
C ARG A 20 -7.43 -14.46 5.41
N SER A 21 -6.37 -15.20 5.10
CA SER A 21 -5.29 -15.45 6.05
C SER A 21 -4.56 -14.16 6.43
N LEU A 22 -4.35 -13.25 5.48
CA LEU A 22 -3.80 -11.92 5.78
C LEU A 22 -4.72 -11.09 6.69
N SER A 23 -6.02 -11.08 6.40
CA SER A 23 -7.00 -10.36 7.23
C SER A 23 -7.03 -10.89 8.66
N GLU A 24 -7.00 -12.22 8.84
CA GLU A 24 -6.99 -12.86 10.15
C GLU A 24 -5.73 -12.49 10.95
N ILE A 25 -4.55 -12.48 10.31
CA ILE A 25 -3.29 -12.06 10.96
C ILE A 25 -3.35 -10.59 11.40
N PHE A 26 -3.84 -9.68 10.56
CA PHE A 26 -3.95 -8.26 10.95
C PHE A 26 -4.97 -8.07 12.09
N GLU A 27 -6.08 -8.80 12.05
CA GLU A 27 -7.11 -8.76 13.09
C GLU A 27 -6.59 -9.27 14.44
N GLU A 28 -5.77 -10.33 14.47
CA GLU A 28 -5.14 -10.87 15.68
C GLU A 28 -4.32 -9.81 16.45
N TYR A 29 -3.79 -8.80 15.76
CA TYR A 29 -3.00 -7.70 16.33
C TYR A 29 -3.77 -6.37 16.44
N ASN A 30 -5.10 -6.40 16.27
CA ASN A 30 -5.94 -5.20 16.18
C ASN A 30 -5.43 -4.17 15.14
N ALA A 31 -4.84 -4.65 14.04
CA ALA A 31 -4.32 -3.81 12.96
C ALA A 31 -5.37 -3.62 11.86
N CYS A 32 -5.55 -2.38 11.40
CA CYS A 32 -6.50 -2.03 10.34
C CYS A 32 -5.77 -1.44 9.13
N LEU A 33 -6.11 -1.92 7.92
CA LEU A 33 -5.71 -1.29 6.67
C LEU A 33 -6.61 -0.06 6.44
N VAL A 34 -6.09 1.15 6.70
CA VAL A 34 -6.88 2.40 6.69
C VAL A 34 -6.82 3.14 5.36
N ALA A 35 -5.82 2.84 4.53
CA ALA A 35 -5.64 3.39 3.20
C ALA A 35 -4.89 2.41 2.31
N ASP A 36 -5.08 2.54 0.99
CA ASP A 36 -4.33 1.75 0.03
C ASP A 36 -3.99 2.54 -1.24
N THR A 37 -2.85 2.25 -1.89
CA THR A 37 -2.47 2.95 -3.14
C THR A 37 -3.23 2.44 -4.36
N TYR A 38 -3.78 1.21 -4.31
CA TYR A 38 -4.40 0.55 -5.45
C TYR A 38 -5.72 1.21 -5.84
N THR A 39 -6.67 1.33 -4.92
CA THR A 39 -7.94 2.01 -5.15
C THR A 39 -7.77 3.52 -5.25
N ASN A 40 -6.82 4.10 -4.50
CA ASN A 40 -6.50 5.52 -4.60
C ASN A 40 -5.92 5.92 -5.97
N ALA A 41 -5.43 4.97 -6.77
CA ALA A 41 -4.98 5.25 -8.12
C ALA A 41 -6.06 5.90 -9.01
N TRP A 42 -7.33 5.70 -8.68
CA TRP A 42 -8.50 6.26 -9.37
C TRP A 42 -9.35 7.19 -8.49
N ALA A 43 -8.90 7.49 -7.27
CA ALA A 43 -9.64 8.33 -6.34
C ALA A 43 -9.37 9.84 -6.52
N SER A 44 -8.47 10.23 -7.43
CA SER A 44 -8.29 11.64 -7.78
C SER A 44 -9.60 12.19 -8.33
N ALA A 45 -10.21 13.08 -7.56
CA ALA A 45 -11.55 13.61 -7.80
C ALA A 45 -11.54 15.14 -8.01
N ASN A 46 -10.38 15.73 -8.31
CA ASN A 46 -10.29 17.14 -8.64
C ASN A 46 -10.78 17.35 -10.08
N ILE A 47 -12.10 17.27 -10.25
CA ILE A 47 -12.81 17.49 -11.50
C ILE A 47 -13.30 18.95 -11.50
N ASP A 48 -12.63 19.81 -12.26
CA ASP A 48 -13.16 21.14 -12.55
C ASP A 48 -14.27 21.02 -13.61
N THR A 49 -15.51 21.24 -13.16
CA THR A 49 -16.71 21.23 -14.01
C THR A 49 -16.76 22.39 -15.01
N GLY A 50 -15.96 23.44 -14.80
CA GLY A 50 -15.79 24.54 -15.76
C GLY A 50 -14.99 24.14 -17.00
N ASN A 51 -14.05 23.20 -16.85
CA ASN A 51 -13.23 22.65 -17.94
C ASN A 51 -13.24 21.11 -17.92
N PRO A 52 -14.40 20.46 -18.18
CA PRO A 52 -14.59 19.05 -17.88
C PRO A 52 -13.68 18.13 -18.70
N MET A 53 -13.40 18.45 -19.96
CA MET A 53 -12.53 17.64 -20.82
C MET A 53 -11.06 17.68 -20.39
N GLU A 54 -10.57 18.87 -20.02
CA GLU A 54 -9.19 19.02 -19.54
C GLU A 54 -9.02 18.35 -18.18
N SER A 55 -9.98 18.54 -17.27
CA SER A 55 -10.01 17.86 -15.97
C SER A 55 -10.01 16.35 -16.12
N LEU A 56 -10.82 15.82 -17.03
CA LEU A 56 -10.85 14.39 -17.32
C LEU A 56 -9.48 13.91 -17.85
N ALA A 57 -8.91 14.61 -18.84
CA ALA A 57 -7.61 14.26 -19.40
C ALA A 57 -6.51 14.24 -18.32
N ARG A 58 -6.48 15.25 -17.44
CA ARG A 58 -5.54 15.33 -16.33
C ARG A 58 -5.67 14.16 -15.37
N ASN A 59 -6.89 13.85 -14.92
CA ASN A 59 -7.12 12.74 -13.99
C ASN A 59 -6.70 11.38 -14.58
N TYR A 60 -6.90 11.16 -15.89
CA TYR A 60 -6.45 9.94 -16.57
C TYR A 60 -4.93 9.86 -16.75
N LEU A 61 -4.27 11.00 -16.97
CA LEU A 61 -2.81 11.05 -17.12
C LEU A 61 -2.07 10.95 -15.78
N GLU A 62 -2.70 11.42 -14.70
CA GLU A 62 -2.11 11.46 -13.36
C GLU A 62 -2.50 10.25 -12.50
N ILE A 63 -2.96 9.14 -13.09
CA ILE A 63 -3.14 7.90 -12.33
C ILE A 63 -1.83 7.47 -11.66
N TYR A 64 -1.91 6.84 -10.50
CA TYR A 64 -0.74 6.52 -9.67
C TYR A 64 0.37 5.76 -10.42
N LEU A 65 0.01 4.92 -11.40
CA LEU A 65 0.97 4.14 -12.18
C LEU A 65 1.63 4.88 -13.35
N ASN A 66 1.20 6.12 -13.64
CA ASN A 66 1.64 6.89 -14.80
C ASN A 66 2.36 8.19 -14.41
N ILE A 67 2.78 8.31 -13.16
CA ILE A 67 3.48 9.47 -12.59
C ILE A 67 4.90 9.10 -12.18
N SER A 68 5.73 10.11 -11.88
CA SER A 68 7.09 9.88 -11.38
C SER A 68 7.09 9.29 -9.97
N MET A 69 8.20 8.64 -9.58
CA MET A 69 8.38 8.14 -8.22
C MET A 69 8.30 9.25 -7.16
N ASP A 70 8.73 10.48 -7.50
CA ASP A 70 8.62 11.63 -6.60
C ASP A 70 7.15 11.97 -6.28
N LEU A 71 6.29 11.95 -7.31
CA LEU A 71 4.85 12.15 -7.13
C LEU A 71 4.18 10.96 -6.44
N MET A 72 4.65 9.73 -6.68
CA MET A 72 4.19 8.55 -5.92
C MET A 72 4.50 8.71 -4.43
N LEU A 73 5.74 9.11 -4.10
CA LEU A 73 6.18 9.38 -2.73
C LEU A 73 5.34 10.48 -2.09
N GLU A 74 5.14 11.60 -2.77
CA GLU A 74 4.30 12.70 -2.27
C GLU A 74 2.88 12.21 -1.92
N ARG A 75 2.27 11.41 -2.80
CA ARG A 75 0.94 10.84 -2.57
C ARG A 75 0.90 9.90 -1.39
N ILE A 76 1.89 9.01 -1.26
CA ILE A 76 1.97 8.09 -0.11
C ILE A 76 2.17 8.88 1.18
N VAL A 77 3.10 9.84 1.20
CA VAL A 77 3.34 10.70 2.38
C VAL A 77 2.07 11.45 2.79
N ASN A 78 1.28 11.92 1.81
CA ASN A 78 -0.01 12.52 2.10
C ASN A 78 -1.00 11.51 2.72
N LEU A 79 -1.11 10.31 2.17
CA LEU A 79 -1.95 9.25 2.75
C LEU A 79 -1.50 8.90 4.19
N VAL A 80 -0.20 8.77 4.43
CA VAL A 80 0.37 8.52 5.76
C VAL A 80 -0.06 9.60 6.75
N LYS A 81 0.00 10.88 6.36
CA LYS A 81 -0.38 12.02 7.21
C LYS A 81 -1.90 12.11 7.43
N VAL A 82 -2.68 11.96 6.37
CA VAL A 82 -4.15 12.11 6.42
C VAL A 82 -4.80 10.99 7.23
N PHE A 83 -4.29 9.77 7.10
CA PHE A 83 -4.85 8.60 7.75
C PHE A 83 -4.13 8.23 9.06
N ASP A 84 -3.13 8.99 9.50
CA ASP A 84 -2.34 8.76 10.70
C ASP A 84 -1.81 7.32 10.75
N VAL A 85 -0.99 6.97 9.76
CA VAL A 85 -0.52 5.60 9.52
C VAL A 85 0.71 5.30 10.39
N ASP A 86 0.69 4.16 11.08
CA ASP A 86 1.78 3.67 11.92
C ASP A 86 2.82 2.86 11.13
N GLY A 87 2.39 2.17 10.07
CA GLY A 87 3.26 1.34 9.25
C GLY A 87 2.70 1.04 7.86
N MET A 88 3.56 0.64 6.93
CA MET A 88 3.16 0.37 5.55
C MET A 88 3.55 -1.05 5.12
N VAL A 89 2.63 -1.74 4.46
CA VAL A 89 2.86 -3.05 3.85
C VAL A 89 2.79 -2.92 2.33
N MET A 90 3.91 -3.16 1.67
CA MET A 90 4.01 -3.14 0.21
C MET A 90 4.04 -4.55 -0.34
N HIS A 91 3.17 -4.83 -1.30
CA HIS A 91 3.25 -6.07 -2.07
C HIS A 91 4.13 -5.84 -3.31
N SER A 92 5.31 -6.45 -3.33
CA SER A 92 6.10 -6.64 -4.56
C SER A 92 5.50 -7.77 -5.37
N ASN A 93 4.59 -7.36 -6.26
CA ASN A 93 3.84 -8.24 -7.13
C ASN A 93 4.69 -8.63 -8.35
N ARG A 94 4.93 -9.94 -8.51
CA ARG A 94 5.70 -10.49 -9.62
C ARG A 94 5.11 -10.12 -10.98
N SER A 95 3.78 -10.09 -11.11
CA SER A 95 3.10 -9.77 -12.36
C SER A 95 2.98 -8.27 -12.64
N CYS A 96 2.76 -7.43 -11.62
CA CYS A 96 2.53 -5.99 -11.82
C CYS A 96 3.84 -5.19 -11.77
N LYS A 97 4.62 -5.22 -12.86
CA LYS A 97 5.90 -4.49 -12.94
C LYS A 97 5.78 -2.97 -12.71
N PRO A 98 4.76 -2.26 -13.23
CA PRO A 98 4.66 -0.82 -13.00
C PRO A 98 4.56 -0.43 -11.52
N TYR A 99 3.89 -1.24 -10.69
CA TYR A 99 3.89 -1.03 -9.25
C TYR A 99 5.20 -1.48 -8.61
N SER A 100 5.70 -2.67 -8.96
CA SER A 100 6.77 -3.34 -8.20
C SER A 100 8.18 -2.85 -8.53
N LEU A 101 8.38 -2.25 -9.70
CA LEU A 101 9.66 -1.64 -10.06
C LEU A 101 9.86 -0.33 -9.28
N GLY A 102 10.95 -0.25 -8.51
CA GLY A 102 11.27 0.92 -7.70
C GLY A 102 10.69 0.91 -6.29
N GLN A 103 9.88 -0.07 -5.89
CA GLN A 103 9.30 -0.16 -4.53
C GLN A 103 10.36 -0.14 -3.43
N TYR A 104 11.54 -0.73 -3.66
CA TYR A 104 12.62 -0.73 -2.67
C TYR A 104 13.20 0.67 -2.43
N ASP A 105 13.34 1.47 -3.49
CA ASP A 105 13.76 2.87 -3.37
C ASP A 105 12.64 3.71 -2.75
N LEU A 106 11.39 3.48 -3.17
CA LEU A 106 10.22 4.14 -2.63
C LEU A 106 10.06 3.86 -1.12
N ALA A 107 10.21 2.60 -0.69
CA ALA A 107 10.15 2.20 0.72
C ALA A 107 11.22 2.90 1.57
N ARG A 108 12.44 3.02 1.04
CA ARG A 108 13.52 3.76 1.70
C ARG A 108 13.14 5.23 1.85
N ASN A 109 12.69 5.87 0.78
CA ASN A 109 12.32 7.28 0.79
C ASN A 109 11.11 7.56 1.71
N ILE A 110 10.11 6.68 1.74
CA ILE A 110 8.96 6.78 2.65
C ILE A 110 9.44 6.77 4.11
N LYS A 111 10.33 5.82 4.45
CA LYS A 111 10.89 5.72 5.79
C LYS A 111 11.70 6.97 6.15
N GLU A 112 12.48 7.51 5.23
CA GLU A 112 13.26 8.73 5.43
C GLU A 112 12.36 9.97 5.65
N GLU A 113 11.28 10.12 4.88
CA GLU A 113 10.38 11.28 4.92
C GLU A 113 9.35 11.23 6.07
N THR A 114 8.92 10.04 6.48
CA THR A 114 7.81 9.87 7.44
C THR A 114 8.21 9.22 8.76
N GLY A 115 9.34 8.51 8.80
CA GLY A 115 9.78 7.73 9.95
C GLY A 115 9.06 6.40 10.15
N ILE A 116 7.98 6.10 9.40
CA ILE A 116 7.22 4.86 9.59
C ILE A 116 8.00 3.66 9.00
N PRO A 117 7.94 2.48 9.63
CA PRO A 117 8.53 1.27 9.07
C PRO A 117 7.69 0.73 7.89
N VAL A 118 8.40 0.11 6.94
CA VAL A 118 7.81 -0.45 5.72
C VAL A 118 8.19 -1.93 5.60
N LEU A 119 7.20 -2.80 5.41
CA LEU A 119 7.36 -4.22 5.13
C LEU A 119 7.10 -4.50 3.65
N ILE A 120 8.02 -5.17 2.96
CA ILE A 120 7.83 -5.64 1.58
C ILE A 120 7.55 -7.15 1.56
N ILE A 121 6.42 -7.54 1.00
CA ILE A 121 6.01 -8.93 0.76
C ILE A 121 6.19 -9.25 -0.72
N GLU A 122 6.89 -10.33 -1.04
CA GLU A 122 7.11 -10.80 -2.42
C GLU A 122 6.10 -11.91 -2.74
N ALA A 123 5.24 -11.70 -3.73
CA ALA A 123 4.25 -12.68 -4.16
C ALA A 123 3.74 -12.38 -5.59
N ASP A 124 2.79 -13.18 -6.06
CA ASP A 124 1.93 -12.83 -7.18
C ASP A 124 0.51 -12.64 -6.68
N MET A 125 -0.26 -11.76 -7.33
CA MET A 125 -1.65 -11.49 -6.96
C MET A 125 -2.59 -12.70 -7.12
N VAL A 126 -2.33 -13.60 -8.07
CA VAL A 126 -3.20 -14.77 -8.36
C VAL A 126 -2.47 -16.11 -8.36
N ASP A 127 -1.15 -16.13 -8.56
CA ASP A 127 -0.35 -17.36 -8.58
C ASP A 127 0.23 -17.70 -7.20
N SER A 128 -0.48 -18.56 -6.47
CA SER A 128 -0.09 -19.01 -5.13
C SER A 128 1.24 -19.78 -5.08
N ARG A 129 1.73 -20.33 -6.20
CA ARG A 129 3.03 -21.03 -6.25
C ARG A 129 4.20 -20.09 -5.95
N SER A 130 3.97 -18.80 -6.09
CA SER A 130 4.98 -17.76 -5.89
C SER A 130 4.96 -17.15 -4.47
N TYR A 131 4.12 -17.69 -3.57
CA TYR A 131 3.91 -17.19 -2.22
C TYR A 131 4.35 -18.19 -1.16
N ALA A 132 5.28 -17.76 -0.31
CA ALA A 132 5.72 -18.52 0.85
C ALA A 132 4.89 -18.11 2.08
N GLU A 133 3.76 -18.77 2.29
CA GLU A 133 2.77 -18.38 3.30
C GLU A 133 3.35 -18.33 4.73
N ALA A 134 3.92 -19.44 5.21
CA ALA A 134 4.46 -19.52 6.57
C ALA A 134 5.56 -18.47 6.81
N GLN A 135 6.46 -18.27 5.85
CA GLN A 135 7.51 -17.27 5.96
C GLN A 135 6.94 -15.85 5.95
N THR A 136 5.93 -15.59 5.11
CA THR A 136 5.29 -14.28 5.04
C THR A 136 4.56 -13.97 6.35
N LYS A 137 3.83 -14.94 6.90
CA LYS A 137 3.16 -14.80 8.20
C LYS A 137 4.13 -14.37 9.29
N THR A 138 5.25 -15.08 9.46
CA THR A 138 6.28 -14.72 10.47
C THR A 138 6.85 -13.32 10.25
N ARG A 139 7.02 -12.88 9.00
CA ARG A 139 7.50 -11.52 8.70
C ARG A 139 6.47 -10.45 9.02
N ILE A 140 5.18 -10.73 8.80
CA ILE A 140 4.09 -9.82 9.16
C ILE A 140 3.97 -9.73 10.68
N GLU A 141 3.96 -10.86 11.40
CA GLU A 141 3.89 -10.90 12.87
C GLU A 141 5.02 -10.06 13.49
N ALA A 142 6.28 -10.32 13.09
CA ALA A 142 7.43 -9.55 13.58
C ALA A 142 7.35 -8.05 13.25
N PHE A 143 6.75 -7.69 12.12
CA PHE A 143 6.51 -6.29 11.75
C PHE A 143 5.45 -5.64 12.64
N LEU A 144 4.33 -6.32 12.89
CA LEU A 144 3.26 -5.84 13.77
C LEU A 144 3.72 -5.69 15.23
N GLU A 145 4.49 -6.65 15.75
CA GLU A 145 5.10 -6.56 17.07
C GLU A 145 6.02 -5.33 17.19
N SER A 146 6.77 -5.00 16.13
CA SER A 146 7.64 -3.82 16.12
C SER A 146 6.89 -2.49 16.17
N LEU A 147 5.60 -2.49 15.81
CA LEU A 147 4.70 -1.33 15.86
C LEU A 147 4.00 -1.17 17.21
N GLY A 148 4.29 -2.03 18.19
CA GLY A 148 3.63 -2.04 19.50
C GLY A 148 2.42 -2.97 19.60
N GLY A 149 2.33 -3.94 18.67
CA GLY A 149 1.45 -5.10 18.76
C GLY A 149 1.85 -6.08 19.88
#